data_AF-A0ABC9A1M2-F1
#
_entry.id   AF-A0ABC9A1M2-F1
#
_cell.length_a   1.000
_cell.length_b   1.000
_cell.length_c   1.000
_cell.angle_alpha   90.00
_cell.angle_beta   90.00
_cell.angle_gamma   90.00
#
_symmetry.space_group_name_H-M   'P 1'
#
loop_
_entity.id
_entity.type
_entity.pdbx_description
1 polymer ?
#
loop_
_entity_poly.entity_id
_entity_poly.type
_entity_poly.pdbx_seq_one_letter_code
_entity_poly.pdbx_strand_id
1 'polypeptide(L)'
;MARRGGMVAVVALLAAALSFAGVASAAAGLKGGRGKPPGNSKFVTLTPKTFGHKRNYQVSCADEGGPACFVGCPKECPNKCLVFCAYCLSFCMCDIFPGTSCGDPRFTGGDGNTFYFHGKKDDNFCIVSDADLHINARFIGNHNPDLKRDFTWVQALGVTFGAAGHRLYIGARRAAEWDEEEDHIQIAVDGEPVDMLEAVKGAQWESTTCNGLSVRRMGSVNTVMVELAGVFSISANAVPITERDDRVHKYGKREGDSLVHLDLGFRFHNLTSLVDGVLGQTYRPGYVSKVDIKAKMPIMGGAPKYHSTGLFSTDCAVSRFHRTAAVVTTFAS
;
A
#
# COMPACT_ATOMS: atom_id res chain seq x y z
N MET A 1 4.53 -93.29 12.44
CA MET A 1 5.22 -93.68 13.70
C MET A 1 6.27 -92.63 14.04
N ALA A 2 6.52 -92.45 15.34
CA ALA A 2 7.57 -91.65 15.97
C ALA A 2 7.31 -90.14 16.18
N ARG A 3 7.06 -89.87 17.46
CA ARG A 3 6.80 -88.64 18.23
C ARG A 3 8.13 -87.98 18.68
N ARG A 4 7.98 -86.75 19.23
CA ARG A 4 8.86 -86.02 20.20
C ARG A 4 10.10 -85.35 19.60
N GLY A 5 10.56 -84.17 20.05
CA GLY A 5 10.21 -83.25 21.14
C GLY A 5 11.29 -82.14 21.07
N GLY A 6 10.95 -80.85 21.11
CA GLY A 6 10.95 -80.05 22.34
C GLY A 6 12.36 -79.76 22.87
N MET A 7 12.92 -78.57 22.58
CA MET A 7 13.80 -77.88 23.52
C MET A 7 13.81 -76.37 23.26
N VAL A 8 13.43 -75.64 24.31
CA VAL A 8 13.46 -74.18 24.44
C VAL A 8 14.91 -73.75 24.70
N ALA A 9 15.38 -72.72 24.01
CA ALA A 9 16.55 -71.94 24.43
C ALA A 9 16.31 -70.46 24.10
N VAL A 10 16.01 -69.69 25.14
CA VAL A 10 15.94 -68.23 25.16
C VAL A 10 17.36 -67.72 25.42
N VAL A 11 17.96 -66.96 24.49
CA VAL A 11 19.15 -66.14 24.78
C VAL A 11 19.12 -64.83 23.97
N ALA A 12 18.85 -63.74 24.71
CA ALA A 12 19.21 -62.33 24.54
C ALA A 12 19.53 -61.77 23.13
N LEU A 13 18.61 -60.95 22.60
CA LEU A 13 18.92 -59.92 21.60
C LEU A 13 19.47 -58.67 22.30
N LEU A 14 20.76 -58.40 22.13
CA LEU A 14 21.39 -57.12 22.45
C LEU A 14 20.94 -56.07 21.43
N ALA A 15 20.02 -55.19 21.83
CA ALA A 15 19.69 -53.99 21.07
C ALA A 15 20.79 -52.94 21.31
N ALA A 16 21.66 -52.75 20.33
CA ALA A 16 22.57 -51.61 20.29
C ALA A 16 21.75 -50.33 20.01
N ALA A 17 21.60 -49.48 21.02
CA ALA A 17 21.06 -48.14 20.88
C ALA A 17 22.06 -47.26 20.12
N LEU A 18 21.86 -47.10 18.82
CA LEU A 18 22.47 -46.02 18.04
C LEU A 18 21.50 -44.84 18.01
N SER A 19 21.82 -43.86 18.84
CA SER A 19 21.25 -42.53 18.87
C SER A 19 21.54 -41.78 17.57
N PHE A 20 20.64 -41.89 16.60
CA PHE A 20 20.49 -40.88 15.55
C PHE A 20 19.37 -39.94 15.98
N ALA A 21 19.77 -38.78 16.49
CA ALA A 21 18.91 -37.61 16.62
C ALA A 21 18.55 -37.12 15.21
N GLY A 22 17.57 -37.77 14.59
CA GLY A 22 16.87 -37.25 13.42
C GLY A 22 16.00 -36.10 13.88
N VAL A 23 16.43 -34.87 13.56
CA VAL A 23 15.66 -33.65 13.76
C VAL A 23 14.34 -33.80 13.01
N ALA A 24 13.26 -34.02 13.76
CA ALA A 24 11.91 -34.05 13.25
C ALA A 24 11.60 -32.68 12.63
N SER A 25 11.51 -32.61 11.30
CA SER A 25 10.87 -31.49 10.63
C SER A 25 9.37 -31.54 10.95
N ALA A 26 8.98 -30.85 12.02
CA ALA A 26 7.59 -30.53 12.28
C ALA A 26 7.16 -29.46 11.27
N ALA A 27 6.76 -29.88 10.07
CA ALA A 27 5.92 -29.09 9.19
C ALA A 27 4.51 -29.04 9.80
N ALA A 28 4.34 -28.24 10.85
CA ALA A 28 3.03 -27.88 11.36
C ALA A 28 2.41 -26.89 10.36
N GLY A 29 1.55 -27.40 9.49
CA GLY A 29 0.68 -26.60 8.65
C GLY A 29 -0.26 -25.77 9.52
N LEU A 30 0.11 -24.53 9.80
CA LEU A 30 -0.81 -23.52 10.31
C LEU A 30 -1.71 -23.10 9.14
N LYS A 31 -2.98 -23.52 9.20
CA LYS A 31 -4.08 -22.95 8.43
C LYS A 31 -4.22 -21.47 8.81
N GLY A 32 -3.48 -20.62 8.12
CA GLY A 32 -3.45 -19.18 8.38
C GLY A 32 -4.60 -18.47 7.69
N GLY A 33 -5.64 -18.13 8.45
CA GLY A 33 -6.35 -16.88 8.18
C GLY A 33 -5.32 -15.75 8.29
N ARG A 34 -5.19 -14.91 7.25
CA ARG A 34 -4.28 -13.76 7.25
C ARG A 34 -4.73 -12.77 8.34
N GLY A 35 -4.24 -12.96 9.56
CA GLY A 35 -4.49 -12.04 10.66
C GLY A 35 -3.82 -10.70 10.39
N LYS A 36 -4.60 -9.61 10.48
CA LYS A 36 -4.08 -8.26 10.33
C LYS A 36 -3.14 -7.93 11.49
N PRO A 37 -1.90 -7.49 11.24
CA PRO A 37 -0.97 -7.13 12.29
C PRO A 37 -1.44 -5.90 13.08
N PRO A 38 -1.13 -5.79 14.38
CA PRO A 38 -1.45 -4.62 15.21
C PRO A 38 -0.87 -3.31 14.63
N GLY A 39 -1.53 -2.17 14.86
CA GLY A 39 -1.19 -0.88 14.24
C GLY A 39 0.21 -0.31 14.56
N ASN A 40 0.88 -0.79 15.61
CA ASN A 40 2.24 -0.37 15.99
C ASN A 40 3.32 -1.41 15.61
N SER A 41 3.00 -2.32 14.69
CA SER A 41 3.92 -3.38 14.28
C SER A 41 5.13 -2.81 13.54
N LYS A 42 6.33 -3.30 13.88
CA LYS A 42 7.57 -2.98 13.15
C LYS A 42 7.66 -3.86 11.90
N PHE A 43 7.85 -3.24 10.75
CA PHE A 43 8.02 -3.93 9.48
C PHE A 43 9.38 -3.62 8.86
N VAL A 44 9.95 -4.62 8.22
CA VAL A 44 11.17 -4.52 7.44
C VAL A 44 10.76 -4.48 5.97
N THR A 45 11.25 -3.49 5.22
CA THR A 45 10.99 -3.45 3.78
C THR A 45 12.00 -4.33 3.07
N LEU A 46 11.51 -5.37 2.38
CA LEU A 46 12.33 -6.22 1.54
C LEU A 46 12.21 -5.76 0.08
N THR A 47 13.32 -5.31 -0.47
CA THR A 47 13.52 -5.09 -1.91
C THR A 47 14.57 -6.09 -2.40
N PRO A 48 14.27 -6.96 -3.38
CA PRO A 48 15.26 -7.88 -3.93
C PRO A 48 16.47 -7.09 -4.43
N LYS A 49 17.67 -7.42 -3.92
CA LYS A 49 18.93 -6.94 -4.49
C LYS A 49 19.53 -8.05 -5.34
N THR A 50 20.03 -7.70 -6.52
CA THR A 50 20.83 -8.59 -7.38
C THR A 50 22.23 -8.70 -6.80
N PHE A 51 22.61 -9.89 -6.33
CA PHE A 51 24.01 -10.25 -6.06
C PHE A 51 24.39 -11.43 -6.98
N GLY A 52 25.00 -11.12 -8.13
CA GLY A 52 25.34 -12.12 -9.15
C GLY A 52 24.12 -12.79 -9.80
N HIS A 53 24.25 -14.05 -10.20
CA HIS A 53 23.19 -14.81 -10.91
C HIS A 53 22.09 -15.41 -9.99
N LYS A 54 22.14 -15.19 -8.67
CA LYS A 54 21.14 -15.71 -7.73
C LYS A 54 20.47 -14.55 -6.97
N ARG A 55 19.17 -14.37 -7.18
CA ARG A 55 18.36 -13.37 -6.46
C ARG A 55 18.09 -13.89 -5.04
N ASN A 56 18.71 -13.30 -4.01
CA ASN A 56 18.33 -13.58 -2.63
C ASN A 56 17.01 -12.88 -2.30
N TYR A 57 15.97 -13.68 -2.08
CA TYR A 57 14.57 -13.24 -2.02
C TYR A 57 13.99 -13.21 -0.60
N GLN A 58 14.82 -13.29 0.44
CA GLN A 58 14.36 -13.52 1.81
C GLN A 58 15.16 -12.70 2.84
N VAL A 59 14.48 -12.24 3.89
CA VAL A 59 15.08 -11.63 5.10
C VAL A 59 15.17 -12.68 6.20
N SER A 60 16.31 -12.73 6.90
CA SER A 60 16.43 -13.42 8.19
C SER A 60 15.79 -12.56 9.27
N CYS A 61 14.72 -13.04 9.89
CA CYS A 61 14.06 -12.30 10.96
C CYS A 61 14.80 -12.38 12.30
N ALA A 62 15.78 -13.27 12.44
CA ALA A 62 16.68 -13.28 13.58
C ALA A 62 17.52 -11.99 13.65
N ASP A 63 17.96 -11.50 12.49
CA ASP A 63 18.80 -10.30 12.37
C ASP A 63 18.06 -9.02 12.78
N GLU A 64 16.72 -9.08 12.74
CA GLU A 64 15.80 -7.99 13.06
C GLU A 64 15.20 -8.13 14.47
N GLY A 65 15.74 -9.05 15.29
CA GLY A 65 15.31 -9.31 16.67
C GLY A 65 14.04 -10.15 16.81
N GLY A 66 13.64 -10.85 15.75
CA GLY A 66 12.50 -11.77 15.71
C GLY A 66 12.89 -13.27 15.79
N PRO A 67 11.91 -14.18 15.68
CA PRO A 67 12.16 -15.62 15.56
C PRO A 67 13.08 -15.98 14.38
N ALA A 68 13.80 -17.10 14.52
CA ALA A 68 14.69 -17.64 13.49
C ALA A 68 13.88 -18.19 12.30
N CYS A 69 13.55 -17.32 11.35
CA CYS A 69 12.85 -17.66 10.13
C CYS A 69 13.31 -16.79 8.96
N PHE A 70 13.14 -17.32 7.75
CA PHE A 70 13.39 -16.61 6.51
C PHE A 70 12.07 -16.28 5.84
N VAL A 71 11.86 -14.99 5.53
CA VAL A 71 10.62 -14.51 4.93
C VAL A 71 10.92 -13.80 3.63
N GLY A 72 10.28 -14.25 2.54
CA GLY A 72 10.38 -13.61 1.22
C GLY A 72 9.09 -12.94 0.79
N CYS A 73 9.14 -12.16 -0.29
CA CYS A 73 7.96 -11.45 -0.77
C CYS A 73 6.87 -12.39 -1.33
N PRO A 74 5.59 -12.06 -1.09
CA PRO A 74 4.48 -12.74 -1.76
C PRO A 74 4.62 -12.69 -3.27
N LYS A 75 4.04 -13.67 -3.97
CA LYS A 75 4.10 -13.77 -5.44
C LYS A 75 3.42 -12.60 -6.13
N GLU A 76 2.48 -11.96 -5.44
CA GLU A 76 1.69 -10.83 -5.88
C GLU A 76 2.48 -9.51 -5.85
N CYS A 77 3.57 -9.44 -5.10
CA CYS A 77 4.46 -8.28 -5.00
C CYS A 77 5.93 -8.72 -4.90
N PRO A 78 6.44 -9.40 -5.94
CA PRO A 78 7.75 -10.05 -5.88
C PRO A 78 8.88 -9.03 -5.77
N ASN A 79 8.68 -7.77 -6.14
CA ASN A 79 9.75 -6.79 -6.21
C ASN A 79 9.86 -5.91 -4.95
N LYS A 80 8.82 -5.86 -4.11
CA LYS A 80 8.84 -5.07 -2.88
C LYS A 80 7.72 -5.49 -1.94
N CYS A 81 8.06 -5.81 -0.70
CA CYS A 81 7.07 -6.21 0.30
C CYS A 81 7.50 -5.78 1.71
N LEU A 82 6.54 -5.83 2.63
CA LEU A 82 6.79 -5.65 4.06
C LEU A 82 6.89 -7.00 4.73
N VAL A 83 7.95 -7.18 5.50
CA VAL A 83 8.18 -8.36 6.34
C VAL A 83 7.88 -7.98 7.78
N PHE A 84 6.97 -8.72 8.39
CA PHE A 84 6.65 -8.63 9.81
C PHE A 84 7.39 -9.71 10.58
N CYS A 85 8.61 -9.39 11.02
CA CYS A 85 9.50 -10.39 11.59
C CYS A 85 9.02 -11.00 12.90
N ALA A 86 8.21 -10.29 13.69
CA ALA A 86 7.63 -10.84 14.93
C ALA A 86 6.77 -12.10 14.69
N TYR A 87 6.23 -12.29 13.49
CA TYR A 87 5.35 -13.42 13.14
C TYR A 87 5.79 -14.19 11.89
N CYS A 88 6.98 -13.93 11.35
CA CYS A 88 7.48 -14.57 10.12
C CYS A 88 6.55 -14.39 8.91
N LEU A 89 5.85 -13.26 8.82
CA LEU A 89 4.90 -12.99 7.73
C LEU A 89 5.46 -11.96 6.78
N SER A 90 5.09 -12.06 5.51
CA SER A 90 5.28 -11.00 4.53
C SER A 90 3.97 -10.64 3.87
N PHE A 91 3.93 -9.40 3.42
CA PHE A 91 2.73 -8.80 2.90
C PHE A 91 3.11 -7.82 1.81
N CYS A 92 2.28 -7.74 0.79
CA CYS A 92 2.39 -6.63 -0.15
C CYS A 92 2.11 -5.33 0.61
N MET A 93 2.89 -4.29 0.34
CA MET A 93 2.72 -2.97 1.00
C MET A 93 1.26 -2.50 0.96
N CYS A 94 0.55 -2.92 -0.08
CA CYS A 94 -0.82 -2.57 -0.42
C CYS A 94 -1.91 -3.27 0.40
N ASP A 95 -1.61 -4.38 1.08
CA ASP A 95 -2.64 -5.29 1.62
C ASP A 95 -2.92 -5.13 3.13
N ILE A 96 -2.13 -4.33 3.85
CA ILE A 96 -2.10 -4.40 5.33
C ILE A 96 -2.77 -3.22 6.01
N PHE A 97 -2.54 -2.00 5.52
CA PHE A 97 -2.88 -0.80 6.27
C PHE A 97 -4.13 -0.11 5.73
N PRO A 98 -5.08 0.28 6.59
CA PRO A 98 -6.08 1.27 6.23
C PRO A 98 -5.42 2.48 5.58
N GLY A 99 -6.00 2.93 4.49
CA GLY A 99 -5.48 4.02 3.68
C GLY A 99 -4.46 3.61 2.62
N THR A 100 -4.18 2.32 2.38
CA THR A 100 -3.34 1.97 1.22
C THR A 100 -4.09 2.10 -0.09
N SER A 101 -3.40 2.52 -1.16
CA SER A 101 -3.88 2.44 -2.54
C SER A 101 -2.78 1.96 -3.47
N CYS A 102 -3.02 0.92 -4.26
CA CYS A 102 -2.04 0.38 -5.19
C CYS A 102 -2.67 -0.22 -6.45
N GLY A 103 -1.87 -0.37 -7.50
CA GLY A 103 -2.28 -1.00 -8.76
C GLY A 103 -3.54 -0.36 -9.33
N ASP A 104 -4.48 -1.17 -9.83
CA ASP A 104 -5.71 -0.73 -10.50
C ASP A 104 -6.74 -0.09 -9.55
N PRO A 105 -6.62 1.20 -9.23
CA PRO A 105 -6.30 1.58 -7.87
C PRO A 105 -7.28 0.99 -6.85
N ARG A 106 -6.69 0.10 -6.04
CA ARG A 106 -7.34 -0.65 -4.98
C ARG A 106 -7.06 0.01 -3.65
N PHE A 107 -8.08 0.50 -2.97
CA PHE A 107 -8.02 1.17 -1.69
C PHE A 107 -8.37 0.22 -0.53
N THR A 108 -7.71 0.37 0.61
CA THR A 108 -8.16 -0.22 1.88
C THR A 108 -8.75 0.89 2.77
N GLY A 109 -10.03 0.78 3.11
CA GLY A 109 -10.75 1.78 3.90
C GLY A 109 -10.35 1.82 5.38
N GLY A 110 -10.78 2.88 6.07
CA GLY A 110 -10.70 3.02 7.53
C GLY A 110 -11.47 1.91 8.27
N ASP A 111 -12.52 1.38 7.65
CA ASP A 111 -13.30 0.21 8.08
C ASP A 111 -12.56 -1.13 7.89
N GLY A 112 -11.36 -1.10 7.29
CA GLY A 112 -10.52 -2.26 7.04
C GLY A 112 -10.92 -3.07 5.80
N ASN A 113 -11.96 -2.67 5.05
CA ASN A 113 -12.36 -3.35 3.83
C ASN A 113 -11.57 -2.83 2.62
N THR A 114 -11.23 -3.73 1.71
CA THR A 114 -10.56 -3.38 0.46
C THR A 114 -11.56 -3.25 -0.68
N PHE A 115 -11.46 -2.19 -1.47
CA PHE A 115 -12.32 -1.92 -2.62
C PHE A 115 -11.55 -1.26 -3.77
N TYR A 116 -12.12 -1.28 -4.96
CA TYR A 116 -11.57 -0.71 -6.18
C TYR A 116 -12.31 0.59 -6.51
N PHE A 117 -11.58 1.62 -6.93
CA PHE A 117 -12.19 2.83 -7.46
C PHE A 117 -11.53 3.15 -8.81
N HIS A 118 -12.22 2.87 -9.91
CA HIS A 118 -11.62 3.00 -11.24
C HIS A 118 -11.46 4.45 -11.72
N GLY A 119 -12.20 5.42 -11.17
CA GLY A 119 -12.14 6.79 -11.65
C GLY A 119 -12.26 6.89 -13.18
N LYS A 120 -11.45 7.77 -13.77
CA LYS A 120 -11.32 7.95 -15.22
C LYS A 120 -9.93 8.48 -15.55
N LYS A 121 -9.37 8.04 -16.68
CA LYS A 121 -8.10 8.53 -17.20
C LYS A 121 -8.12 10.05 -17.38
N ASP A 122 -7.03 10.69 -16.99
CA ASP A 122 -6.75 12.12 -17.15
C ASP A 122 -7.69 13.07 -16.37
N ASP A 123 -8.45 12.52 -15.42
CA ASP A 123 -9.32 13.28 -14.52
C ASP A 123 -8.81 13.28 -13.07
N ASN A 124 -9.38 14.14 -12.24
CA ASN A 124 -9.06 14.24 -10.81
C ASN A 124 -10.27 13.81 -9.96
N PHE A 125 -10.00 13.11 -8.85
CA PHE A 125 -11.03 12.64 -7.94
C PHE A 125 -10.68 12.92 -6.48
N CYS A 126 -11.66 13.38 -5.72
CA CYS A 126 -11.57 13.61 -4.28
C CYS A 126 -11.53 12.29 -3.51
N ILE A 127 -10.35 12.00 -2.98
CA ILE A 127 -10.06 10.81 -2.19
C ILE A 127 -10.46 11.04 -0.73
N VAL A 128 -10.10 12.20 -0.17
CA VAL A 128 -10.47 12.61 1.19
C VAL A 128 -10.87 14.08 1.17
N SER A 129 -11.98 14.42 1.81
CA SER A 129 -12.29 15.81 2.13
C SER A 129 -12.86 15.90 3.53
N ASP A 130 -12.24 16.75 4.33
CA ASP A 130 -12.62 17.11 5.67
C ASP A 130 -12.54 18.64 5.83
N ALA A 131 -12.81 19.18 7.02
CA ALA A 131 -12.85 20.62 7.30
C ALA A 131 -11.55 21.34 6.86
N ASP A 132 -10.39 20.81 7.25
CA ASP A 132 -9.07 21.44 7.04
C ASP A 132 -8.10 20.58 6.20
N LEU A 133 -8.62 19.52 5.56
CA LEU A 133 -7.84 18.62 4.70
C LEU A 133 -8.64 18.22 3.46
N HIS A 134 -8.08 18.46 2.28
CA HIS A 134 -8.63 18.00 1.01
C HIS A 134 -7.55 17.30 0.20
N ILE A 135 -7.81 16.08 -0.25
CA ILE A 135 -6.89 15.27 -1.04
C ILE A 135 -7.60 14.84 -2.31
N ASN A 136 -7.11 15.32 -3.45
CA ASN A 136 -7.46 14.76 -4.75
C ASN A 136 -6.34 13.86 -5.25
N ALA A 137 -6.72 12.92 -6.11
CA ALA A 137 -5.80 12.11 -6.90
C ALA A 137 -6.03 12.34 -8.39
N ARG A 138 -4.95 12.53 -9.14
CA ARG A 138 -4.91 12.52 -10.60
C ARG A 138 -4.79 11.09 -11.08
N PHE A 139 -5.70 10.67 -11.94
CA PHE A 139 -5.70 9.33 -12.52
C PHE A 139 -5.05 9.37 -13.89
N ILE A 140 -4.15 8.43 -14.14
CA ILE A 140 -3.73 8.05 -15.50
C ILE A 140 -4.43 6.76 -15.88
N GLY A 141 -4.33 6.38 -17.14
CA GLY A 141 -4.89 5.13 -17.57
C GLY A 141 -4.49 4.71 -18.96
N ASN A 142 -4.83 3.48 -19.27
CA ASN A 142 -4.63 2.87 -20.56
C ASN A 142 -5.87 2.07 -20.98
N HIS A 143 -6.01 1.87 -22.29
CA HIS A 143 -7.16 1.21 -22.88
C HIS A 143 -6.72 -0.02 -23.68
N ASN A 144 -7.37 -1.15 -23.40
CA ASN A 144 -7.30 -2.34 -24.23
C ASN A 144 -8.58 -2.44 -25.07
N PRO A 145 -8.52 -2.36 -26.41
CA PRO A 145 -9.69 -2.45 -27.29
C PRO A 145 -10.52 -3.73 -27.14
N ASP A 146 -9.91 -4.83 -26.67
CA ASP A 146 -10.60 -6.09 -26.44
C ASP A 146 -11.47 -6.06 -25.18
N LEU A 147 -11.29 -5.05 -24.32
CA LEU A 147 -11.96 -4.90 -23.05
C LEU A 147 -12.83 -3.65 -23.03
N LYS A 148 -14.00 -3.77 -22.40
CA LYS A 148 -14.97 -2.66 -22.29
C LYS A 148 -14.59 -1.62 -21.25
N ARG A 149 -13.50 -1.82 -20.50
CA ARG A 149 -13.08 -0.96 -19.39
C ARG A 149 -11.72 -0.38 -19.64
N ASP A 150 -11.53 0.84 -19.17
CA ASP A 150 -10.21 1.44 -19.02
C ASP A 150 -9.56 0.94 -17.73
N PHE A 151 -8.23 0.85 -17.78
CA PHE A 151 -7.41 0.63 -16.60
C PHE A 151 -6.84 1.96 -16.15
N THR A 152 -6.78 2.16 -14.85
CA THR A 152 -6.37 3.42 -14.27
C THR A 152 -5.47 3.22 -13.06
N TRP A 153 -4.62 4.21 -12.82
CA TRP A 153 -3.69 4.24 -11.69
C TRP A 153 -3.58 5.68 -11.17
N VAL A 154 -3.20 5.84 -9.91
CA VAL A 154 -2.97 7.18 -9.33
C VAL A 154 -1.59 7.68 -9.73
N GLN A 155 -1.53 8.77 -10.50
CA GLN A 155 -0.26 9.39 -10.89
C GLN A 155 0.20 10.45 -9.90
N ALA A 156 -0.72 11.22 -9.33
CA ALA A 156 -0.36 12.30 -8.42
C ALA A 156 -1.44 12.56 -7.39
N LEU A 157 -1.03 13.17 -6.28
CA LEU A 157 -1.87 13.69 -5.23
C LEU A 157 -1.74 15.22 -5.17
N GLY A 158 -2.89 15.87 -5.00
CA GLY A 158 -2.99 17.26 -4.59
C GLY A 158 -3.59 17.32 -3.21
N VAL A 159 -2.79 17.75 -2.23
CA VAL A 159 -3.20 17.88 -0.83
C VAL A 159 -3.33 19.36 -0.53
N THR A 160 -4.54 19.83 -0.26
CA THR A 160 -4.82 21.20 0.19
C THR A 160 -5.18 21.16 1.67
N PHE A 161 -4.52 21.96 2.49
CA PHE A 161 -4.67 21.87 3.94
C PHE A 161 -4.39 23.18 4.69
N GLY A 162 -4.92 23.26 5.91
CA GLY A 162 -4.77 24.41 6.80
C GLY A 162 -5.54 25.65 6.34
N ALA A 163 -5.71 26.59 7.28
CA ALA A 163 -6.48 27.82 7.04
C ALA A 163 -5.89 28.71 5.93
N ALA A 164 -4.56 28.68 5.75
CA ALA A 164 -3.87 29.41 4.68
C ALA A 164 -4.02 28.74 3.30
N GLY A 165 -4.55 27.50 3.23
CA GLY A 165 -4.76 26.78 1.98
C GLY A 165 -3.46 26.32 1.32
N HIS A 166 -2.50 25.84 2.11
CA HIS A 166 -1.24 25.29 1.60
C HIS A 166 -1.50 24.12 0.65
N ARG A 167 -0.64 23.98 -0.37
CA ARG A 167 -0.76 23.00 -1.44
C ARG A 167 0.48 22.11 -1.48
N LEU A 168 0.29 20.83 -1.19
CA LEU A 168 1.32 19.81 -1.32
C LEU A 168 1.03 18.93 -2.54
N TYR A 169 1.98 18.89 -3.47
CA TYR A 169 2.02 17.99 -4.61
C TYR A 169 2.87 16.76 -4.29
N ILE A 170 2.36 15.57 -4.61
CA ILE A 170 3.15 14.33 -4.64
C ILE A 170 2.84 13.63 -5.95
N GLY A 171 3.82 13.46 -6.83
CA GLY A 171 3.60 12.92 -8.17
C GLY A 171 4.61 11.88 -8.59
N ALA A 172 4.18 10.97 -9.46
CA ALA A 172 5.03 10.11 -10.28
C ALA A 172 5.34 10.82 -11.61
N ARG A 173 6.62 11.13 -11.84
CA ARG A 173 7.14 11.62 -13.10
C ARG A 173 6.99 10.54 -14.17
N ARG A 174 6.50 10.93 -15.34
CA ARG A 174 6.38 10.02 -16.48
C ARG A 174 7.77 9.64 -16.99
N ALA A 175 7.92 8.38 -17.36
CA ALA A 175 9.11 7.85 -17.99
C ALA A 175 8.73 6.94 -19.17
N ALA A 176 9.43 7.09 -20.29
CA ALA A 176 9.21 6.25 -21.45
C ALA A 176 9.68 4.81 -21.16
N GLU A 177 10.88 4.71 -20.61
CA GLU A 177 11.46 3.49 -20.07
C GLU A 177 11.68 3.66 -18.57
N TRP A 178 11.51 2.58 -17.82
CA TRP A 178 11.68 2.59 -16.38
C TRP A 178 13.13 2.29 -16.03
N ASP A 179 13.77 3.24 -15.34
CA ASP A 179 15.05 3.06 -14.68
C ASP A 179 14.84 2.95 -13.16
N GLU A 180 15.30 1.85 -12.56
CA GLU A 180 15.19 1.59 -11.12
C GLU A 180 16.12 2.48 -10.27
N GLU A 181 17.16 3.07 -10.87
CA GLU A 181 18.13 3.95 -10.21
C GLU A 181 17.77 5.43 -10.32
N GLU A 182 16.84 5.78 -11.21
CA GLU A 182 16.35 7.14 -11.40
C GLU A 182 15.22 7.46 -10.41
N ASP A 183 15.19 8.70 -9.91
CA ASP A 183 14.11 9.16 -9.05
C ASP A 183 12.93 9.69 -9.88
N HIS A 184 11.82 8.96 -9.83
CA HIS A 184 10.57 9.29 -10.50
C HIS A 184 9.57 9.95 -9.56
N ILE A 185 9.89 10.16 -8.27
CA ILE A 185 9.01 10.88 -7.37
C ILE A 185 9.26 12.39 -7.44
N GLN A 186 8.19 13.17 -7.44
CA GLN A 186 8.24 14.63 -7.44
C GLN A 186 7.39 15.15 -6.29
N ILE A 187 7.94 16.09 -5.53
CA ILE A 187 7.25 16.74 -4.41
C ILE A 187 7.41 18.23 -4.56
N ALA A 188 6.33 18.97 -4.35
CA ALA A 188 6.36 20.42 -4.29
C ALA A 188 5.40 20.92 -3.20
N VAL A 189 5.76 22.03 -2.55
CA VAL A 189 4.93 22.69 -1.53
C VAL A 189 4.73 24.13 -1.98
N ASP A 190 3.47 24.54 -2.10
CA ASP A 190 3.05 25.86 -2.56
C ASP A 190 3.63 26.27 -3.93
N GLY A 191 3.92 25.28 -4.77
CA GLY A 191 4.52 25.46 -6.09
C GLY A 191 6.05 25.36 -6.11
N GLU A 192 6.70 25.38 -4.95
CA GLU A 192 8.14 25.26 -4.82
C GLU A 192 8.56 23.79 -4.71
N PRO A 193 9.45 23.28 -5.58
CA PRO A 193 9.95 21.92 -5.49
C PRO A 193 10.65 21.65 -4.15
N VAL A 194 10.38 20.48 -3.56
CA VAL A 194 11.12 20.02 -2.39
C VAL A 194 12.42 19.39 -2.87
N ASP A 195 13.52 20.11 -2.69
CA ASP A 195 14.84 19.62 -3.06
C ASP A 195 15.40 18.70 -1.98
N MET A 196 15.30 17.39 -2.22
CA MET A 196 15.95 16.37 -1.42
C MET A 196 17.31 16.06 -2.05
N LEU A 197 18.24 17.03 -1.96
CA LEU A 197 19.58 17.01 -2.59
C LEU A 197 20.39 15.74 -2.30
N GLU A 198 20.06 15.01 -1.23
CA GLU A 198 20.68 13.74 -0.90
C GLU A 198 19.80 12.56 -1.33
N ALA A 199 20.25 11.79 -2.32
CA ALA A 199 19.66 10.50 -2.71
C ALA A 199 19.98 9.38 -1.69
N VAL A 200 19.94 9.71 -0.40
CA VAL A 200 20.31 8.84 0.71
C VAL A 200 19.06 8.47 1.50
N LYS A 201 18.92 7.17 1.80
CA LYS A 201 17.84 6.69 2.67
C LYS A 201 17.95 7.38 4.03
N GLY A 202 16.85 7.98 4.49
CA GLY A 202 16.78 8.71 5.75
C GLY A 202 17.01 10.21 5.61
N ALA A 203 17.42 10.71 4.44
CA ALA A 203 17.46 12.15 4.17
C ALA A 203 16.08 12.76 4.44
N GLN A 204 16.08 13.92 5.11
CA GLN A 204 14.88 14.57 5.60
C GLN A 204 14.90 16.04 5.21
N TRP A 205 13.75 16.50 4.74
CA TRP A 205 13.45 17.89 4.49
C TRP A 205 12.31 18.33 5.42
N GLU A 206 12.40 19.56 5.92
CA GLU A 206 11.35 20.17 6.74
C GLU A 206 10.99 21.52 6.13
N SER A 207 9.70 21.81 6.09
CA SER A 207 9.22 23.06 5.52
C SER A 207 9.52 24.23 6.46
N THR A 208 10.07 25.30 5.91
CA THR A 208 10.29 26.57 6.61
C THR A 208 9.04 27.45 6.62
N THR A 209 8.10 27.21 5.72
CA THR A 209 6.86 27.98 5.55
C THR A 209 5.64 27.29 6.14
N CYS A 210 5.68 25.96 6.26
CA CYS A 210 4.58 25.14 6.76
C CYS A 210 5.04 24.31 7.96
N ASN A 211 4.84 24.85 9.17
CA ASN A 211 5.32 24.22 10.39
C ASN A 211 4.75 22.80 10.56
N GLY A 212 5.63 21.84 10.86
CA GLY A 212 5.27 20.44 11.05
C GLY A 212 5.10 19.63 9.77
N LEU A 213 5.29 20.22 8.58
CA LEU A 213 5.39 19.47 7.32
C LEU A 213 6.83 19.01 7.09
N SER A 214 7.03 17.71 6.90
CA SER A 214 8.32 17.11 6.59
C SER A 214 8.21 16.05 5.50
N VAL A 215 9.32 15.80 4.84
CA VAL A 215 9.49 14.75 3.83
C VAL A 215 10.72 13.96 4.20
N ARG A 216 10.59 12.63 4.26
CA ARG A 216 11.71 11.71 4.52
C ARG A 216 11.84 10.70 3.40
N ARG A 217 13.06 10.51 2.89
CA ARG A 217 13.38 9.42 1.96
C ARG A 217 13.38 8.09 2.69
N MET A 218 12.57 7.15 2.20
CA MET A 218 12.46 5.79 2.75
C MET A 218 13.33 4.78 1.98
N GLY A 219 13.78 5.16 0.78
CA GLY A 219 14.78 4.47 -0.04
C GLY A 219 15.74 5.46 -0.68
N SER A 220 16.70 4.99 -1.47
CA SER A 220 17.58 5.86 -2.26
C SER A 220 16.80 6.65 -3.31
N VAL A 221 15.81 6.00 -3.95
CA VAL A 221 14.92 6.60 -4.95
C VAL A 221 13.48 6.14 -4.78
N ASN A 222 12.55 6.88 -5.38
CA ASN A 222 11.15 6.53 -5.61
C ASN A 222 10.27 6.36 -4.38
N THR A 223 10.82 6.30 -3.16
CA THR A 223 10.04 6.03 -1.93
C THR A 223 10.24 7.13 -0.89
N VAL A 224 9.14 7.78 -0.51
CA VAL A 224 9.13 8.86 0.47
C VAL A 224 8.01 8.68 1.49
N MET A 225 8.19 9.28 2.65
CA MET A 225 7.16 9.51 3.65
C MET A 225 6.99 11.02 3.80
N VAL A 226 5.78 11.51 3.61
CA VAL A 226 5.42 12.92 3.83
C VAL A 226 4.54 13.01 5.06
N GLU A 227 4.92 13.82 6.04
CA GLU A 227 4.21 13.92 7.30
C GLU A 227 3.81 15.37 7.57
N LEU A 228 2.56 15.57 7.98
CA LEU A 228 2.10 16.81 8.56
C LEU A 228 1.69 16.53 10.00
N ALA A 229 2.43 17.11 10.94
CA ALA A 229 2.29 16.85 12.38
C ALA A 229 0.82 16.91 12.84
N GLY A 230 0.33 15.80 13.40
CA GLY A 230 -1.03 15.69 13.92
C GLY A 230 -2.14 15.60 12.88
N VAL A 231 -1.84 15.65 11.58
CA VAL A 231 -2.85 15.61 10.50
C VAL A 231 -2.76 14.31 9.72
N PHE A 232 -1.64 14.05 9.05
CA PHE A 232 -1.45 12.84 8.25
C PHE A 232 0.00 12.38 8.17
N SER A 233 0.18 11.12 7.79
CA SER A 233 1.43 10.57 7.23
C SER A 233 1.08 9.88 5.91
N ILE A 234 1.76 10.24 4.82
CA ILE A 234 1.55 9.71 3.47
C ILE A 234 2.84 9.03 3.01
N SER A 235 2.81 7.70 2.87
CA SER A 235 3.84 6.97 2.15
C SER A 235 3.53 7.00 0.66
N ALA A 236 4.50 7.34 -0.17
CA ALA A 236 4.37 7.31 -1.62
C ALA A 236 5.56 6.57 -2.24
N ASN A 237 5.25 5.68 -3.20
CA ASN A 237 6.22 4.88 -3.91
C ASN A 237 5.93 4.90 -5.41
N ALA A 238 6.82 5.49 -6.21
CA ALA A 238 6.71 5.48 -7.67
C ALA A 238 7.06 4.09 -8.22
N VAL A 239 6.20 3.56 -9.10
CA VAL A 239 6.35 2.22 -9.70
C VAL A 239 5.90 2.25 -11.17
N PRO A 240 6.50 1.41 -12.04
CA PRO A 240 6.05 1.24 -13.41
C PRO A 240 4.98 0.16 -13.51
N ILE A 241 4.28 0.10 -14.65
CA ILE A 241 3.63 -1.12 -15.11
C ILE A 241 4.66 -1.94 -15.89
N THR A 242 4.96 -3.15 -15.42
CA THR A 242 5.92 -4.03 -16.09
C THR A 242 5.27 -4.77 -17.27
N GLU A 243 6.08 -5.28 -18.20
CA GLU A 243 5.60 -6.16 -19.27
C GLU A 243 4.93 -7.43 -18.73
N ARG A 244 5.36 -7.89 -17.55
CA ARG A 244 4.74 -9.04 -16.88
C ARG A 244 3.33 -8.68 -16.43
N ASP A 245 3.14 -7.51 -15.84
CA ASP A 245 1.82 -7.06 -15.39
C ASP A 245 0.88 -6.91 -16.58
N ASP A 246 1.37 -6.27 -17.66
CA ASP A 246 0.59 -6.14 -18.89
C ASP A 246 0.25 -7.50 -19.52
N ARG A 247 1.17 -8.46 -19.55
CA ARG A 247 0.87 -9.82 -20.08
C ARG A 247 -0.21 -10.54 -19.27
N VAL A 248 -0.22 -10.37 -17.95
CA VAL A 248 -1.17 -11.04 -17.05
C VAL A 248 -2.55 -10.37 -17.09
N HIS A 249 -2.57 -9.04 -17.08
CA HIS A 249 -3.80 -8.26 -16.92
C HIS A 249 -4.33 -7.67 -18.23
N LYS A 250 -3.53 -7.72 -19.30
CA LYS A 250 -3.83 -7.17 -20.63
C LYS A 250 -4.17 -5.69 -20.57
N TYR A 251 -3.32 -4.89 -19.93
CA TYR A 251 -3.51 -3.45 -19.80
C TYR A 251 -3.41 -2.70 -21.14
N GLY A 252 -2.88 -3.34 -22.18
CA GLY A 252 -2.66 -2.74 -23.49
C GLY A 252 -1.46 -1.80 -23.48
N LYS A 253 -0.47 -2.05 -22.61
CA LYS A 253 0.74 -1.22 -22.48
C LYS A 253 1.41 -1.07 -23.84
N ARG A 254 1.76 0.16 -24.19
CA ARG A 254 2.49 0.48 -25.42
C ARG A 254 3.98 0.65 -25.11
N GLU A 255 4.79 0.48 -26.14
CA GLU A 255 6.20 0.86 -26.10
C GLU A 255 6.33 2.38 -25.86
N GLY A 256 7.31 2.80 -25.07
CA GLY A 256 7.54 4.22 -24.75
C GLY A 256 6.62 4.84 -23.70
N ASP A 257 5.82 4.05 -22.99
CA ASP A 257 5.10 4.50 -21.79
C ASP A 257 5.21 3.44 -20.68
N SER A 258 5.92 3.76 -19.62
CA SER A 258 6.05 2.89 -18.44
C SER A 258 4.85 2.97 -17.51
N LEU A 259 3.88 3.86 -17.77
CA LEU A 259 2.68 4.08 -16.95
C LEU A 259 3.05 4.25 -15.47
N VAL A 260 4.05 5.10 -15.21
CA VAL A 260 4.56 5.33 -13.85
C VAL A 260 3.44 5.90 -12.98
N HIS A 261 3.19 5.25 -11.86
CA HIS A 261 2.12 5.57 -10.92
C HIS A 261 2.60 5.43 -9.47
N LEU A 262 1.74 5.80 -8.53
CA LEU A 262 2.02 5.80 -7.11
C LEU A 262 1.30 4.65 -6.42
N ASP A 263 2.08 3.84 -5.71
CA ASP A 263 1.58 3.08 -4.57
C ASP A 263 1.60 3.98 -3.34
N LEU A 264 0.46 4.10 -2.68
CA LEU A 264 0.19 5.07 -1.63
C LEU A 264 -0.19 4.37 -0.33
N GLY A 265 0.15 5.00 0.79
CA GLY A 265 -0.31 4.63 2.12
C GLY A 265 -0.68 5.87 2.91
N PHE A 266 -1.94 6.01 3.28
CA PHE A 266 -2.44 7.11 4.08
C PHE A 266 -2.63 6.69 5.54
N ARG A 267 -2.07 7.46 6.46
CA ARG A 267 -2.45 7.44 7.87
C ARG A 267 -2.98 8.82 8.24
N PHE A 268 -4.21 8.88 8.72
CA PHE A 268 -4.82 10.12 9.19
C PHE A 268 -4.90 10.13 10.72
N HIS A 269 -4.58 11.26 11.33
CA HIS A 269 -4.50 11.39 12.78
C HIS A 269 -5.64 12.23 13.38
N ASN A 270 -6.24 13.13 12.59
CA ASN A 270 -7.24 14.09 13.07
C ASN A 270 -8.38 14.31 12.06
N LEU A 271 -9.03 13.23 11.62
CA LEU A 271 -10.26 13.35 10.80
C LEU A 271 -11.48 13.58 11.69
N THR A 272 -12.38 14.45 11.24
CA THR A 272 -13.68 14.69 11.86
C THR A 272 -14.68 13.60 11.48
N SER A 273 -15.82 13.55 12.18
CA SER A 273 -16.94 12.67 11.81
C SER A 273 -17.63 13.07 10.50
N LEU A 274 -17.32 14.24 9.94
CA LEU A 274 -17.91 14.74 8.70
C LEU A 274 -17.11 14.37 7.45
N VAL A 275 -15.92 13.77 7.61
CA VAL A 275 -15.03 13.39 6.50
C VAL A 275 -15.78 12.63 5.40
N ASP A 276 -15.48 12.96 4.15
CA ASP A 276 -16.07 12.35 2.96
C ASP A 276 -15.00 12.13 1.87
N GLY A 277 -15.41 11.71 0.69
CA GLY A 277 -14.53 11.32 -0.40
C GLY A 277 -14.48 9.81 -0.58
N VAL A 278 -13.80 9.34 -1.64
CA VAL A 278 -13.72 7.91 -1.99
C VAL A 278 -13.22 7.11 -0.79
N LEU A 279 -12.06 7.47 -0.25
CA LEU A 279 -11.46 6.84 0.92
C LEU A 279 -11.99 7.46 2.22
N GLY A 280 -12.11 8.79 2.28
CA GLY A 280 -12.41 9.51 3.52
C GLY A 280 -13.71 9.06 4.19
N GLN A 281 -14.77 8.80 3.42
CA GLN A 281 -16.05 8.36 3.97
C GLN A 281 -15.96 7.07 4.82
N THR A 282 -14.96 6.23 4.56
CA THR A 282 -14.76 4.95 5.25
C THR A 282 -14.17 5.12 6.66
N TYR A 283 -13.67 6.32 6.98
CA TYR A 283 -13.16 6.66 8.30
C TYR A 283 -14.24 7.25 9.23
N ARG A 284 -15.45 7.49 8.72
CA ARG A 284 -16.54 8.04 9.53
C ARG A 284 -17.02 7.03 10.59
N PRO A 285 -17.30 7.49 11.82
CA PRO A 285 -17.98 6.67 12.81
C PRO A 285 -19.30 6.13 12.27
N GLY A 286 -19.53 4.81 12.44
CA GLY A 286 -20.77 4.16 11.98
C GLY A 286 -20.89 4.02 10.45
N TYR A 287 -19.81 4.24 9.68
CA TYR A 287 -19.83 3.96 8.26
C TYR A 287 -20.15 2.48 7.99
N VAL A 288 -21.16 2.23 7.17
CA VAL A 288 -21.50 0.91 6.66
C VAL A 288 -21.05 0.83 5.21
N SER A 289 -20.17 -0.13 4.92
CA SER A 289 -19.65 -0.36 3.58
C SER A 289 -20.78 -0.61 2.59
N LYS A 290 -20.79 0.18 1.50
CA LYS A 290 -21.75 0.04 0.40
C LYS A 290 -21.25 -0.87 -0.71
N VAL A 291 -20.01 -1.33 -0.62
CA VAL A 291 -19.45 -2.25 -1.62
C VAL A 291 -19.81 -3.68 -1.23
N ASP A 292 -19.99 -4.54 -2.23
CA ASP A 292 -20.14 -5.98 -1.99
C ASP A 292 -18.78 -6.57 -1.58
N ILE A 293 -18.52 -6.61 -0.28
CA ILE A 293 -17.25 -7.12 0.28
C ILE A 293 -17.03 -8.62 0.01
N LYS A 294 -18.05 -9.36 -0.43
CA LYS A 294 -17.92 -10.78 -0.82
C LYS A 294 -17.48 -10.93 -2.27
N ALA A 295 -17.63 -9.89 -3.08
CA ALA A 295 -17.17 -9.91 -4.46
C ALA A 295 -15.64 -10.02 -4.52
N LYS A 296 -15.14 -10.70 -5.56
CA LYS A 296 -13.68 -10.79 -5.82
C LYS A 296 -13.04 -9.41 -6.04
N MET A 297 -13.82 -8.48 -6.59
CA MET A 297 -13.44 -7.09 -6.81
C MET A 297 -14.59 -6.19 -6.36
N PRO A 298 -14.66 -5.82 -5.06
CA PRO A 298 -15.65 -4.87 -4.57
C PRO A 298 -15.37 -3.50 -5.19
N ILE A 299 -16.32 -2.93 -5.93
CA ILE A 299 -16.12 -1.64 -6.62
C ILE A 299 -16.90 -0.54 -5.90
N MET A 300 -16.21 0.54 -5.57
CA MET A 300 -16.84 1.75 -5.09
C MET A 300 -17.34 2.59 -6.26
N GLY A 301 -18.66 2.59 -6.45
CA GLY A 301 -19.33 3.37 -7.48
C GLY A 301 -19.45 4.87 -7.15
N GLY A 302 -20.06 5.61 -8.08
CA GLY A 302 -20.34 7.04 -7.92
C GLY A 302 -19.17 7.95 -8.27
N ALA A 303 -18.31 7.58 -9.22
CA ALA A 303 -17.22 8.43 -9.68
C ALA A 303 -17.62 9.91 -9.95
N PRO A 304 -18.78 10.21 -10.57
CA PRO A 304 -19.17 11.60 -10.84
C PRO A 304 -19.26 12.51 -9.60
N LYS A 305 -19.66 12.00 -8.43
CA LYS A 305 -19.75 12.83 -7.20
C LYS A 305 -18.38 13.13 -6.56
N TYR A 306 -17.35 12.36 -6.91
CA TYR A 306 -15.99 12.58 -6.44
C TYR A 306 -15.15 13.36 -7.45
N HIS A 307 -15.65 13.59 -8.67
CA HIS A 307 -14.93 14.34 -9.69
C HIS A 307 -14.59 15.74 -9.17
N SER A 308 -13.36 16.18 -9.45
CA SER A 308 -12.89 17.53 -9.18
C SER A 308 -12.29 18.13 -10.45
N THR A 309 -12.48 19.43 -10.65
CA THR A 309 -12.01 20.12 -11.87
C THR A 309 -10.49 20.18 -11.98
N GLY A 310 -9.78 20.07 -10.87
CA GLY A 310 -8.33 20.22 -10.81
C GLY A 310 -7.72 19.48 -9.64
N LEU A 311 -6.40 19.30 -9.69
CA LEU A 311 -5.68 18.57 -8.65
C LEU A 311 -5.76 19.26 -7.28
N PHE A 312 -5.79 20.59 -7.25
CA PHE A 312 -5.94 21.38 -6.02
C PHE A 312 -7.33 22.02 -5.87
N SER A 313 -8.29 21.69 -6.74
CA SER A 313 -9.65 22.20 -6.62
C SER A 313 -10.38 21.48 -5.48
N THR A 314 -11.19 22.21 -4.71
CA THR A 314 -11.94 21.64 -3.57
C THR A 314 -13.44 21.56 -3.85
N ASP A 315 -13.79 21.34 -5.12
CA ASP A 315 -15.11 21.56 -5.71
C ASP A 315 -15.93 20.29 -5.97
N CYS A 316 -15.42 19.13 -5.56
CA CYS A 316 -16.19 17.89 -5.68
C CYS A 316 -17.51 17.98 -4.89
N ALA A 317 -18.54 17.26 -5.33
CA ALA A 317 -19.87 17.35 -4.73
C ALA A 317 -19.88 17.00 -3.23
N VAL A 318 -18.99 16.10 -2.82
CA VAL A 318 -18.83 15.64 -1.44
C VAL A 318 -17.86 16.47 -0.59
N SER A 319 -17.30 17.55 -1.14
CA SER A 319 -16.31 18.37 -0.46
C SER A 319 -16.81 18.87 0.90
N ARG A 320 -15.96 18.79 1.91
CA ARG A 320 -16.15 19.29 3.27
C ARG A 320 -15.17 20.41 3.62
N PHE A 321 -14.22 20.67 2.73
CA PHE A 321 -13.15 21.62 2.94
C PHE A 321 -13.68 23.03 3.08
N HIS A 322 -13.40 23.65 4.24
CA HIS A 322 -13.87 24.97 4.63
C HIS A 322 -15.38 25.21 4.39
N ARG A 323 -16.21 24.16 4.41
CA ARG A 323 -17.67 24.36 4.44
C ARG A 323 -18.03 24.93 5.79
N THR A 324 -18.32 26.22 5.85
CA THR A 324 -19.07 26.80 6.96
C THR A 324 -20.33 25.97 7.13
N ALA A 325 -20.53 25.39 8.32
CA ALA A 325 -21.79 24.76 8.66
C ALA A 325 -22.88 25.79 8.37
N ALA A 326 -23.70 25.55 7.33
CA ALA A 326 -24.87 26.36 7.09
C ALA A 326 -25.70 26.24 8.37
N VAL A 327 -25.74 27.31 9.16
CA VAL A 327 -26.68 27.45 10.25
C VAL A 327 -28.03 27.33 9.58
N VAL A 328 -28.68 26.18 9.75
CA VAL A 328 -30.08 26.02 9.38
C VAL A 328 -30.84 26.86 10.38
N THR A 329 -31.03 28.14 10.05
CA THR A 329 -31.99 28.99 10.73
C THR A 329 -33.35 28.41 10.36
N THR A 330 -33.84 27.48 11.17
CA THR A 330 -35.24 27.07 11.13
C THR A 330 -36.06 28.30 11.51
N PHE A 331 -36.60 29.00 10.51
CA PHE A 331 -37.73 29.87 10.74
C PHE A 331 -38.91 28.97 11.05
N ALA A 332 -39.19 28.82 12.35
CA ALA A 332 -40.50 28.36 12.78
C ALA A 332 -41.52 29.43 12.39
N SER A 333 -42.52 29.03 11.61
CA SER A 333 -43.80 29.72 11.48
C SER A 333 -44.89 28.79 11.99
#